data_AF-A0A6B2G4V0-F1
#
_entry.id   AF-A0A6B2G4V0-F1
#
_cell.length_a   1.000
_cell.length_b   1.000
_cell.length_c   1.000
_cell.angle_alpha   90.00
_cell.angle_beta   90.00
_cell.angle_gamma   90.00
#
_symmetry.space_group_name_H-M   'P 1'
#
loop_
_entity.id
_entity.type
_entity.pdbx_description
1 polymer ?
#
loop_
_entity_poly.entity_id
_entity_poly.type
_entity_poly.pdbx_seq_one_letter_code
_entity_poly.pdbx_strand_id
1 'polypeptide(L)'
;MYISVTPFSLDLVSHIKNIYKNQCDDFRFVDLLLKYLTKFELFESLVDILNQSEDIIRHVIFNITSLSELNSDFAVTPLELVVAIHKLENRIEVKFLTRAITICLSQHSVFNQEILALTLQQLVDSSPIPSLTMRTMIQALGICPRLISFIMGLL
;
A
#
# COMPACT_ATOMS: atom_id res chain seq x y z
N MET A 1 25.51 -4.06 -20.56
CA MET A 1 25.96 -5.04 -19.55
C MET A 1 24.91 -5.06 -18.44
N TYR A 2 23.88 -5.89 -18.59
CA TYR A 2 22.86 -6.07 -17.56
C TYR A 2 23.49 -6.84 -16.42
N ILE A 3 23.69 -6.19 -15.27
CA ILE A 3 24.09 -6.89 -14.06
C ILE A 3 22.87 -7.69 -13.63
N SER A 4 22.85 -8.98 -13.99
CA SER A 4 21.92 -9.95 -13.43
C SER A 4 22.23 -10.05 -11.94
N VAL A 5 21.49 -9.30 -11.12
CA VAL A 5 21.51 -9.49 -9.67
C VAL A 5 21.05 -10.92 -9.44
N THR A 6 22.00 -11.80 -9.13
CA THR A 6 21.70 -13.17 -8.76
C THR A 6 20.74 -13.13 -7.56
N PRO A 7 19.54 -13.73 -7.65
CA PRO A 7 18.63 -13.76 -6.52
C PRO A 7 19.34 -14.43 -5.35
N PHE A 8 19.26 -13.84 -4.16
CA PHE A 8 19.79 -14.45 -2.95
C PHE A 8 19.19 -15.86 -2.77
N SER A 9 19.95 -16.79 -2.19
CA SER A 9 19.41 -18.12 -1.89
C SER A 9 18.19 -18.00 -0.96
N LEU A 10 17.18 -18.83 -1.17
CA LEU A 10 15.94 -18.82 -0.37
C LEU A 10 16.22 -19.01 1.14
N ASP A 11 17.26 -19.77 1.47
CA ASP A 11 17.74 -19.95 2.85
C ASP A 11 18.28 -18.65 3.46
N LEU A 12 19.01 -17.84 2.68
CA LEU A 12 19.50 -16.54 3.14
C LEU A 12 18.34 -15.56 3.33
N VAL A 13 17.42 -15.50 2.37
CA VAL A 13 16.24 -14.63 2.43
C VAL A 13 15.38 -14.97 3.66
N SER A 14 15.10 -16.26 3.89
CA SER A 14 14.32 -16.70 5.06
C SER A 14 15.04 -16.41 6.38
N HIS A 15 16.36 -16.55 6.44
CA HIS A 15 17.14 -16.20 7.62
C HIS A 15 17.10 -14.69 7.92
N ILE A 16 17.29 -13.84 6.90
CA ILE A 16 17.22 -12.38 7.04
C ILE A 16 15.80 -11.96 7.46
N LYS A 17 14.75 -12.54 6.87
CA LYS A 17 13.35 -12.31 7.28
C LYS A 17 13.14 -12.62 8.78
N ASN A 18 13.69 -13.73 9.27
CA ASN A 18 13.56 -14.13 10.67
C ASN A 18 14.31 -13.18 11.62
N ILE A 19 15.50 -12.69 11.23
CA ILE A 19 16.23 -11.69 12.01
C ILE A 19 15.43 -10.38 12.08
N TYR A 20 14.87 -9.94 10.95
CA TYR A 20 14.09 -8.71 10.90
C TYR A 20 12.86 -8.77 11.80
N LYS A 21 12.09 -9.87 11.70
CA LYS A 21 10.88 -10.09 12.51
C LYS A 21 11.15 -10.10 14.02
N ASN A 22 12.35 -10.52 14.44
CA ASN A 22 12.67 -10.72 15.85
C ASN A 22 13.51 -9.59 16.49
N GLN A 23 14.24 -8.80 15.69
CA GLN A 23 15.34 -7.97 16.24
C GLN A 23 15.55 -6.59 15.59
N CYS A 24 14.80 -6.18 14.57
CA CYS A 24 15.07 -4.91 13.90
C CYS A 24 13.83 -4.11 13.54
N ASP A 25 13.62 -3.00 14.26
CA ASP A 25 12.80 -1.85 13.82
C ASP A 25 13.51 -1.01 12.74
N ASP A 26 14.48 -1.59 12.02
CA ASP A 26 15.38 -0.85 11.14
C ASP A 26 14.94 -0.94 9.68
N PHE A 27 14.03 -0.04 9.29
CA PHE A 27 13.42 -0.01 7.97
C PHE A 27 14.39 0.31 6.81
N ARG A 28 15.70 0.51 7.09
CA ARG A 28 16.75 0.72 6.08
C ARG A 28 16.96 -0.48 5.17
N PHE A 29 16.61 -1.69 5.61
CA PHE A 29 16.72 -2.92 4.82
C PHE A 29 15.41 -3.32 4.12
N VAL A 30 14.35 -2.54 4.30
CA VAL A 30 13.02 -2.88 3.77
C VAL A 30 13.01 -2.92 2.26
N ASP A 31 13.82 -2.14 1.56
CA ASP A 31 13.94 -2.21 0.09
C ASP A 31 14.51 -3.52 -0.42
N LEU A 32 15.48 -4.06 0.31
CA LEU A 32 16.10 -5.34 -0.02
C LEU A 32 15.10 -6.45 0.23
N LEU A 33 14.32 -6.37 1.30
CA LEU A 33 13.35 -7.39 1.67
C LEU A 33 12.05 -7.30 0.85
N LEU A 34 11.55 -6.11 0.52
CA LEU A 34 10.30 -5.89 -0.23
C LEU A 34 10.28 -6.66 -1.56
N LYS A 35 11.44 -6.77 -2.23
CA LYS A 35 11.59 -7.56 -3.47
C LYS A 35 11.37 -9.06 -3.29
N TYR A 36 11.52 -9.58 -2.08
CA TYR A 36 11.38 -10.99 -1.72
C TYR A 36 10.21 -11.25 -0.77
N LEU A 37 9.43 -10.23 -0.41
CA LEU A 37 8.19 -10.40 0.34
C LEU A 37 7.10 -10.89 -0.61
N THR A 38 6.40 -11.92 -0.18
CA THR A 38 5.14 -12.31 -0.81
C THR A 38 4.06 -11.31 -0.46
N LYS A 39 3.02 -11.23 -1.30
CA LYS A 39 1.82 -10.42 -1.04
C LYS A 39 1.21 -10.68 0.35
N PHE A 40 1.21 -11.93 0.79
CA PHE A 40 0.72 -12.31 2.12
C PHE A 40 1.59 -11.72 3.24
N GLU A 41 2.91 -11.91 3.17
CA GLU A 41 3.84 -11.35 4.17
C GLU A 41 3.79 -9.82 4.22
N LEU A 42 3.56 -9.17 3.08
CA LEU A 42 3.45 -7.71 3.01
C LEU A 42 2.21 -7.23 3.76
N PHE A 43 1.06 -7.87 3.56
CA PHE A 43 -0.17 -7.48 4.26
C PHE A 43 -0.11 -7.77 5.76
N GLU A 44 0.57 -8.84 6.17
CA GLU A 44 0.79 -9.13 7.59
C GLU A 44 1.71 -8.08 8.25
N SER A 45 2.74 -7.61 7.55
CA SER A 45 3.66 -6.57 8.05
C SER A 45 3.14 -5.14 7.86
N LEU A 46 2.00 -4.95 7.20
CA LEU A 46 1.45 -3.63 6.90
C LEU A 46 1.17 -2.84 8.17
N VAL A 47 0.72 -3.50 9.25
CA VAL A 47 0.51 -2.85 10.55
C VAL A 47 1.80 -2.22 11.09
N ASP A 48 2.89 -3.00 11.09
CA ASP A 48 4.18 -2.55 11.60
C ASP A 48 4.75 -1.42 10.76
N ILE A 49 4.55 -1.47 9.43
CA ILE A 49 4.94 -0.41 8.48
C ILE A 49 4.18 0.89 8.75
N LEU A 50 2.86 0.83 8.94
CA LEU A 50 2.04 2.04 9.11
C LEU A 50 2.27 2.77 10.45
N ASN A 51 2.80 2.06 11.44
CA ASN A 51 3.21 2.62 12.73
C ASN A 51 4.54 3.41 12.66
N GLN A 52 5.27 3.36 11.55
CA GLN A 52 6.57 4.01 11.40
C GLN A 52 6.50 5.51 11.11
N SER A 53 7.66 6.14 10.91
CA SER A 53 7.76 7.51 10.44
C SER A 53 7.18 7.68 9.03
N GLU A 54 6.77 8.91 8.70
CA GLU A 54 6.17 9.22 7.40
C GLU A 54 7.10 8.92 6.22
N ASP A 55 8.41 9.13 6.40
CA ASP A 55 9.41 8.88 5.37
C ASP A 55 9.51 7.40 5.02
N ILE A 56 9.46 6.52 6.04
CA ILE A 56 9.45 5.08 5.84
C ILE A 56 8.18 4.66 5.10
N ILE A 57 7.01 5.15 5.52
CA ILE A 57 5.74 4.81 4.89
C ILE A 57 5.74 5.24 3.41
N ARG A 58 6.17 6.47 3.13
CA ARG A 58 6.26 7.01 1.76
C ARG A 58 7.17 6.16 0.89
N HIS A 59 8.33 5.79 1.43
CA HIS A 59 9.31 4.99 0.73
C HIS A 59 8.81 3.58 0.41
N VAL A 60 8.22 2.91 1.41
CA VAL A 60 7.65 1.57 1.26
C VAL A 60 6.49 1.57 0.27
N ILE A 61 5.56 2.52 0.38
CA ILE A 61 4.42 2.65 -0.55
C ILE A 61 4.94 2.88 -1.97
N PHE A 62 5.90 3.77 -2.17
CA PHE A 62 6.52 4.02 -3.48
C PHE A 62 7.15 2.76 -4.07
N ASN A 63 7.86 1.98 -3.26
CA ASN A 63 8.49 0.75 -3.72
C ASN A 63 7.45 -0.34 -4.03
N ILE A 64 6.39 -0.49 -3.24
CA ILE A 64 5.30 -1.43 -3.52
C ILE A 64 4.62 -1.08 -4.86
N THR A 65 4.29 0.19 -5.07
CA THR A 65 3.59 0.63 -6.29
C THR A 65 4.50 0.60 -7.52
N SER A 66 5.79 0.90 -7.37
CA SER A 66 6.77 0.78 -8.46
C SER A 66 7.07 -0.67 -8.85
N LEU A 67 7.10 -1.59 -7.88
CA LEU A 67 7.27 -3.02 -8.15
C LEU A 67 6.07 -3.61 -8.90
N SER A 68 4.89 -2.98 -8.77
CA SER A 68 3.69 -3.37 -9.52
C SER A 68 3.83 -3.21 -11.04
N GLU A 69 4.73 -2.35 -11.50
CA GLU A 69 4.99 -2.15 -12.92
C GLU A 69 5.88 -3.25 -13.53
N LEU A 70 6.60 -4.01 -12.70
CA LEU A 70 7.67 -4.91 -13.15
C LEU A 70 7.33 -6.41 -13.07
N ASN A 71 6.44 -6.83 -12.16
CA ASN A 71 6.15 -8.26 -11.92
C ASN A 71 4.62 -8.51 -11.80
N SER A 72 3.97 -9.02 -12.85
CA SER A 72 2.50 -9.13 -12.92
C SER A 72 1.86 -10.11 -11.92
N ASP A 73 2.55 -11.19 -11.55
CA ASP A 73 1.91 -12.31 -10.83
C ASP A 73 2.02 -12.21 -9.30
N PHE A 74 2.90 -11.34 -8.79
CA PHE A 74 3.17 -11.18 -7.36
C PHE A 74 3.05 -9.73 -6.86
N ALA A 75 2.74 -8.79 -7.75
CA ALA A 75 2.59 -7.39 -7.42
C ALA A 75 1.30 -7.09 -6.65
N VAL A 76 1.41 -6.27 -5.61
CA VAL A 76 0.26 -5.63 -4.99
C VAL A 76 -0.10 -4.41 -5.81
N THR A 77 -1.33 -4.39 -6.33
CA THR A 77 -1.78 -3.25 -7.13
C THR A 77 -2.04 -2.03 -6.22
N PRO A 78 -1.99 -0.80 -6.75
CA PRO A 78 -2.29 0.40 -5.96
C PRO A 78 -3.67 0.38 -5.31
N LEU A 79 -4.66 -0.16 -6.02
CA LEU A 79 -6.02 -0.37 -5.53
C LEU A 79 -6.05 -1.38 -4.37
N GLU A 80 -5.35 -2.50 -4.50
CA GLU A 80 -5.29 -3.53 -3.46
C GLU A 80 -4.63 -2.99 -2.19
N LEU A 81 -3.61 -2.15 -2.34
CA LEU A 81 -2.93 -1.51 -1.22
C LEU A 81 -3.89 -0.62 -0.43
N VAL A 82 -4.62 0.29 -1.09
CA VAL A 82 -5.56 1.19 -0.40
C VAL A 82 -6.69 0.42 0.27
N VAL A 83 -7.25 -0.58 -0.41
CA VAL A 83 -8.29 -1.45 0.16
C VAL A 83 -7.75 -2.23 1.36
N ALA A 84 -6.52 -2.73 1.30
CA ALA A 84 -5.88 -3.40 2.44
C ALA A 84 -5.69 -2.45 3.63
N ILE A 85 -5.26 -1.20 3.39
CA ILE A 85 -5.13 -0.18 4.44
C ILE A 85 -6.49 0.07 5.11
N HIS A 86 -7.57 0.22 4.34
CA HIS A 86 -8.93 0.40 4.90
C HIS A 86 -9.40 -0.81 5.74
N LYS A 87 -8.98 -2.03 5.41
CA LYS A 87 -9.30 -3.23 6.20
C LYS A 87 -8.61 -3.28 7.56
N LEU A 88 -7.62 -2.42 7.79
CA LEU A 88 -6.89 -2.33 9.07
C LEU A 88 -7.55 -1.38 10.09
N GLU A 89 -8.73 -0.81 9.78
CA GLU A 89 -9.47 0.12 10.67
C GLU A 89 -9.68 -0.39 12.10
N ASN A 90 -9.79 -1.71 12.29
CA ASN A 90 -9.95 -2.33 13.62
C ASN A 90 -8.63 -2.73 14.30
N ARG A 91 -7.49 -2.54 13.63
CA ARG A 91 -6.16 -3.00 14.10
C ARG A 91 -5.20 -1.86 14.43
N ILE A 92 -5.45 -0.65 13.92
CA ILE A 92 -4.53 0.49 14.02
C ILE A 92 -5.32 1.76 14.33
N GLU A 93 -4.70 2.71 15.05
CA GLU A 93 -5.30 4.03 15.24
C GLU A 93 -5.57 4.75 13.91
N VAL A 94 -6.75 5.39 13.83
CA VAL A 94 -7.25 6.09 12.64
C VAL A 94 -6.24 7.11 12.07
N LYS A 95 -5.43 7.76 12.92
CA LYS A 95 -4.41 8.74 12.50
C LYS A 95 -3.35 8.15 11.56
N PHE A 96 -2.95 6.89 11.79
CA PHE A 96 -1.94 6.22 10.97
C PHE A 96 -2.52 5.79 9.62
N LEU A 97 -3.74 5.25 9.61
CA LEU A 97 -4.47 4.87 8.39
C LEU A 97 -4.71 6.09 7.49
N THR A 98 -5.19 7.17 8.09
CA THR A 98 -5.37 8.46 7.44
C THR A 98 -4.11 8.93 6.73
N ARG A 99 -2.97 8.89 7.45
CA ARG A 99 -1.68 9.34 6.93
C ARG A 99 -1.26 8.46 5.76
N ALA A 100 -1.38 7.14 5.89
CA ALA A 100 -1.07 6.18 4.84
C ALA A 100 -1.90 6.40 3.57
N ILE A 101 -3.22 6.58 3.70
CA ILE A 101 -4.13 6.88 2.58
C ILE A 101 -3.72 8.19 1.91
N THR A 102 -3.46 9.23 2.70
CA THR A 102 -3.01 10.54 2.17
C THR A 102 -1.71 10.40 1.36
N ILE A 103 -0.75 9.62 1.87
CA ILE A 103 0.51 9.35 1.17
C ILE A 103 0.26 8.59 -0.14
N CYS A 104 -0.58 7.55 -0.13
CA CYS A 104 -0.95 6.82 -1.34
C CYS A 104 -1.53 7.79 -2.40
N LEU A 105 -2.58 8.53 -2.03
CA LEU A 105 -3.28 9.43 -2.94
C LEU A 105 -2.41 10.60 -3.45
N SER A 106 -1.34 10.97 -2.73
CA SER A 106 -0.38 11.98 -3.18
C SER A 106 0.47 11.55 -4.39
N GLN A 107 0.53 10.24 -4.69
CA GLN A 107 1.26 9.71 -5.84
C GLN A 107 0.39 9.76 -7.11
N HIS A 108 0.21 10.96 -7.67
CA HIS A 108 -0.70 11.20 -8.81
C HIS A 108 -0.41 10.37 -10.07
N SER A 109 0.85 9.97 -10.29
CA SER A 109 1.22 9.10 -11.41
C SER A 109 0.66 7.69 -11.27
N VAL A 110 0.50 7.22 -10.02
CA VAL A 110 0.02 5.87 -9.68
C VAL A 110 -1.50 5.90 -9.46
N PHE A 111 -1.98 6.83 -8.64
CA PHE A 111 -3.39 6.97 -8.28
C PHE A 111 -4.08 7.99 -9.20
N ASN A 112 -4.16 7.63 -10.48
CA ASN A 112 -4.86 8.42 -11.50
C ASN A 112 -6.38 8.28 -11.37
N GLN A 113 -7.13 8.99 -12.23
CA GLN A 113 -8.59 9.00 -12.20
C GLN A 113 -9.22 7.60 -12.27
N GLU A 114 -8.68 6.71 -13.11
CA GLU A 114 -9.21 5.34 -13.29
C GLU A 114 -8.97 4.48 -12.06
N ILE A 115 -7.74 4.47 -11.53
CA ILE A 115 -7.39 3.71 -10.33
C ILE A 115 -8.19 4.20 -9.12
N LEU A 116 -8.37 5.52 -8.99
CA LEU A 116 -9.20 6.10 -7.94
C LEU A 116 -10.67 5.66 -8.06
N ALA A 117 -11.24 5.70 -9.27
CA ALA A 117 -12.62 5.27 -9.49
C ALA A 117 -12.82 3.81 -9.09
N LEU A 118 -11.93 2.91 -9.54
CA LEU A 118 -11.97 1.49 -9.19
C LEU A 118 -11.79 1.26 -7.68
N THR A 119 -10.87 1.99 -7.05
CA THR A 119 -10.63 1.89 -5.60
C THR A 119 -11.86 2.31 -4.82
N LEU A 120 -12.48 3.44 -5.16
CA LEU A 120 -13.67 3.94 -4.48
C LEU A 120 -14.88 3.01 -4.67
N GLN A 121 -15.08 2.47 -5.87
CA GLN A 121 -16.11 1.46 -6.12
C GLN A 121 -15.91 0.25 -5.19
N GLN A 122 -14.70 -0.30 -5.13
CA GLN A 122 -14.43 -1.48 -4.30
C GLN A 122 -14.59 -1.22 -2.80
N LEU A 123 -14.29 0.01 -2.33
CA LEU A 123 -14.51 0.38 -0.94
C LEU A 123 -16.01 0.45 -0.60
N VAL A 124 -16.84 0.96 -1.52
CA VAL A 124 -18.31 1.01 -1.35
C VAL A 124 -18.93 -0.38 -1.42
N ASP A 125 -18.43 -1.24 -2.30
CA ASP A 125 -18.91 -2.62 -2.44
C ASP A 125 -18.48 -3.53 -1.28
N SER A 126 -17.59 -3.05 -0.40
CA SER A 126 -17.14 -3.80 0.78
C SER A 126 -18.24 -3.88 1.85
N SER A 127 -18.39 -5.06 2.47
CA SER A 127 -19.37 -5.29 3.55
C SER A 127 -18.66 -5.76 4.84
N PRO A 128 -18.68 -4.98 5.94
CA PRO A 128 -19.22 -3.62 6.04
C PRO A 128 -18.38 -2.58 5.27
N ILE A 129 -18.99 -1.45 4.92
CA ILE A 129 -18.29 -0.33 4.28
C ILE A 129 -17.26 0.23 5.28
N PRO A 130 -15.98 0.38 4.91
CA PRO A 130 -14.96 0.96 5.78
C PRO A 130 -15.32 2.39 6.18
N SER A 131 -15.14 2.72 7.46
CA SER A 131 -15.53 4.00 8.05
C SER A 131 -14.80 5.21 7.44
N LEU A 132 -13.60 5.01 6.91
CA LEU A 132 -12.82 6.07 6.27
C LEU A 132 -13.18 6.28 4.79
N THR A 133 -14.09 5.50 4.20
CA THR A 133 -14.42 5.56 2.76
C THR A 133 -14.85 6.96 2.32
N MET A 134 -15.75 7.62 3.08
CA MET A 134 -16.21 8.97 2.76
C MET A 134 -15.07 9.99 2.80
N ARG A 135 -14.13 9.84 3.73
CA ARG A 135 -12.95 10.69 3.79
C ARG A 135 -12.06 10.50 2.57
N THR A 136 -11.86 9.24 2.16
CA THR A 136 -11.09 8.90 0.95
C THR A 136 -11.74 9.49 -0.30
N MET A 137 -13.08 9.46 -0.41
CA MET A 137 -13.82 10.12 -1.50
C MET A 137 -13.57 11.63 -1.54
N ILE A 138 -13.66 12.32 -0.39
CA ILE A 138 -13.39 13.77 -0.31
C ILE A 138 -11.94 14.09 -0.70
N GLN A 139 -10.98 13.29 -0.23
CA GLN A 139 -9.56 13.46 -0.61
C GLN A 139 -9.36 13.23 -2.11
N ALA A 140 -9.97 12.19 -2.69
CA ALA A 140 -9.91 11.91 -4.12
C ALA A 140 -10.49 13.06 -4.95
N LEU A 141 -11.57 13.72 -4.50
CA LEU A 141 -12.12 14.91 -5.16
C LEU A 141 -11.18 16.10 -5.13
N GLY A 142 -10.43 16.29 -4.05
CA GLY A 142 -9.43 17.35 -3.95
C GLY A 142 -8.30 17.20 -4.99
N ILE A 143 -8.03 15.96 -5.41
CA ILE A 143 -6.96 15.61 -6.35
C ILE A 143 -7.49 15.50 -7.78
N CYS A 144 -8.66 14.91 -7.95
CA CYS A 144 -9.31 14.69 -9.24
C CYS A 144 -10.77 15.16 -9.20
N PRO A 145 -11.04 16.47 -9.39
CA PRO A 145 -12.39 17.03 -9.32
C PRO A 145 -13.37 16.41 -10.33
N ARG A 146 -12.85 15.80 -11.41
CA ARG A 146 -13.64 15.11 -12.45
C ARG A 146 -14.37 13.87 -11.91
N LEU A 147 -13.99 13.34 -10.75
CA LEU A 147 -14.65 12.20 -10.12
C LEU A 147 -15.98 12.56 -9.43
N ILE A 148 -16.37 13.84 -9.37
CA ILE A 148 -17.59 14.27 -8.66
C ILE A 148 -18.85 13.52 -9.12
N SER A 149 -19.11 13.45 -10.42
CA SER A 149 -20.30 12.75 -10.93
C SER A 149 -20.25 11.25 -10.66
N PHE A 150 -19.07 10.65 -10.68
CA PHE A 150 -18.88 9.25 -10.37
C PHE A 150 -19.15 8.96 -8.89
N ILE A 151 -18.55 9.73 -7.99
CA ILE A 151 -18.71 9.57 -6.54
C ILE A 151 -20.17 9.78 -6.11
N MET A 152 -20.86 10.77 -6.69
CA MET A 152 -22.28 10.99 -6.42
C MET A 152 -23.17 9.83 -6.89
N GLY A 153 -22.72 9.02 -7.85
CA GLY A 153 -23.42 7.80 -8.28
C GLY A 153 -23.14 6.56 -7.44
N LEU A 154 -22.13 6.61 -6.56
CA LEU A 154 -21.81 5.51 -5.63
C LEU A 154 -22.61 5.58 -4.32
N LEU A 155 -23.16 6.75 -4.00
CA LEU A 155 -23.96 7.03 -2.81
C LEU A 155 -25.45 6.74 -3.06
#